data_AF-A0A540WGV5-F1
#
_entry.id   AF-A0A540WGV5-F1
#
_cell.length_a   1.000
_cell.length_b   1.000
_cell.length_c   1.000
_cell.angle_alpha   90.00
_cell.angle_beta   90.00
_cell.angle_gamma   90.00
#
_symmetry.space_group_name_H-M   'P 1'
#
loop_
_entity.id
_entity.type
_entity.pdbx_description
1 polymer ?
#
loop_
_entity_poly.entity_id
_entity_poly.type
_entity_poly.pdbx_seq_one_letter_code
_entity_poly.pdbx_strand_id
1 'polypeptide(L)'
;LVELIDKHTTRPEVLDQLEAFVTSGLGKGVVRAHDTPNFIANRVGIAGMLAPMKEVENFGLTYDVVDDLTGKKLGRASSGTFRTADVVGLDTMAHVIKTLQDNLTEDTDPFYGSFGTPEVLNKLIEMKHLGQKSKAGFY
;
A
#
# COMPACT_ATOMS: atom_id res chain seq x y z
N LEU A 1 -3.56 -7.31 12.78
CA LEU A 1 -2.72 -8.12 11.88
C LEU A 1 -1.27 -7.79 12.18
N VAL A 2 -0.39 -8.78 12.20
CA VAL A 2 1.06 -8.62 12.32
C VAL A 2 1.71 -9.50 11.28
N GLU A 3 2.69 -8.95 10.55
CA GLU A 3 3.52 -9.70 9.62
C GLU A 3 4.82 -10.11 10.34
N LEU A 4 5.12 -11.40 10.38
CA LEU A 4 6.37 -11.91 10.93
C LEU A 4 7.33 -12.21 9.78
N ILE A 5 8.44 -11.49 9.76
CA ILE A 5 9.43 -11.54 8.68
C ILE A 5 10.67 -12.25 9.17
N ASP A 6 11.00 -13.37 8.54
CA ASP A 6 12.21 -14.11 8.82
C ASP A 6 13.33 -13.78 7.84
N LYS A 7 14.56 -13.83 8.35
CA LYS A 7 15.77 -13.89 7.52
C LYS A 7 16.34 -15.30 7.61
N HIS A 8 17.27 -15.62 6.71
CA HIS A 8 17.99 -16.89 6.72
C HIS A 8 18.72 -17.20 8.05
N THR A 9 18.97 -16.20 8.90
CA THR A 9 19.55 -16.35 10.24
C THR A 9 18.53 -16.48 11.37
N THR A 10 17.25 -16.28 11.09
CA THR A 10 16.18 -16.37 12.10
C THR A 10 15.93 -17.84 12.42
N ARG A 11 16.08 -18.22 13.69
CA ARG A 11 15.72 -19.58 14.14
C ARG A 11 14.20 -19.76 14.09
N PRO A 12 13.68 -20.88 13.54
CA PRO A 12 12.25 -21.13 13.46
C PRO A 12 11.52 -21.00 14.80
N GLU A 13 12.13 -21.48 15.89
CA GLU A 13 11.55 -21.44 17.23
C GLU A 13 11.22 -20.01 17.70
N VAL A 14 12.01 -19.01 17.26
CA VAL A 14 11.78 -17.60 17.63
C VAL A 14 10.51 -17.08 16.96
N LEU A 15 10.23 -17.47 15.71
CA LEU A 15 8.99 -17.11 15.04
C LEU A 15 7.79 -17.76 15.70
N ASP A 16 7.91 -19.04 16.07
CA ASP A 16 6.83 -19.78 16.74
C ASP A 16 6.46 -19.14 18.09
N GLN A 17 7.47 -18.77 18.89
CA GLN A 17 7.27 -18.10 20.17
C GLN A 17 6.66 -16.71 19.99
N LEU A 18 7.15 -15.93 19.02
CA LEU A 18 6.64 -14.60 18.73
C LEU A 18 5.19 -14.66 18.22
N GLU A 19 4.88 -15.62 17.35
CA GLU A 19 3.52 -15.85 16.87
C GLU A 19 2.58 -16.23 18.01
N ALA A 20 2.98 -17.14 18.90
CA ALA A 20 2.18 -17.51 20.07
C ALA A 20 1.91 -16.30 20.98
N PHE A 21 2.92 -15.46 21.23
CA PHE A 21 2.77 -14.23 22.00
C PHE A 21 1.82 -13.24 21.31
N VAL A 22 1.97 -13.00 20.01
CA VAL A 22 1.16 -12.04 19.26
C VAL A 22 -0.31 -12.48 19.14
N THR A 23 -0.53 -13.78 18.91
CA THR A 23 -1.88 -14.34 18.78
C THR A 23 -2.58 -14.46 20.12
N SER A 24 -1.93 -15.05 21.12
CA SER A 24 -2.56 -15.37 22.42
C SER A 24 -2.46 -14.21 23.41
N GLY A 25 -1.33 -13.48 23.42
CA GLY A 25 -1.09 -12.36 24.32
C GLY A 25 -1.69 -11.04 23.84
N LEU A 26 -1.65 -10.76 22.54
CA LEU A 26 -2.14 -9.49 21.97
C LEU A 26 -3.44 -9.62 21.16
N GLY A 27 -3.94 -10.84 20.95
CA GLY A 27 -5.18 -11.10 20.21
C GLY A 27 -5.10 -10.69 18.72
N LYS A 28 -3.90 -10.64 18.13
CA LYS A 28 -3.72 -10.23 16.73
C LYS A 28 -3.59 -11.47 15.84
N GLY A 29 -4.22 -11.42 14.66
CA GLY A 29 -3.89 -12.38 13.59
C GLY A 29 -2.46 -12.17 13.09
N VAL A 30 -1.77 -13.26 12.80
CA VAL A 30 -0.39 -13.30 12.31
C VAL A 30 -0.35 -13.87 10.90
N VAL A 31 0.53 -13.32 10.06
CA VAL A 31 0.94 -13.90 8.78
C VAL A 31 2.47 -13.93 8.76
N ARG A 32 3.06 -15.08 8.43
CA ARG A 32 4.51 -15.15 8.15
C ARG A 32 4.75 -14.74 6.71
N ALA A 33 5.74 -13.90 6.47
CA ALA A 33 6.04 -13.37 5.15
C ALA A 33 7.56 -13.35 4.91
N HIS A 34 7.95 -13.46 3.64
CA HIS A 34 9.34 -13.36 3.24
C HIS A 34 9.86 -11.92 3.36
N ASP A 35 11.16 -11.79 3.66
CA ASP A 35 11.88 -10.52 3.65
C ASP A 35 12.09 -9.99 2.22
N THR A 36 11.00 -9.56 1.62
CA THR A 36 10.94 -8.95 0.29
C THR A 36 10.39 -7.53 0.39
N PRO A 37 10.72 -6.63 -0.56
CA PRO A 37 10.33 -5.23 -0.46
C PRO A 37 8.83 -5.05 -0.15
N ASN A 38 8.55 -4.34 0.94
CA ASN A 38 7.21 -4.02 1.46
C ASN A 38 6.34 -5.22 1.90
N PHE A 39 6.93 -6.39 2.15
CA PHE A 39 6.26 -7.57 2.71
C PHE A 39 4.97 -7.94 1.94
N ILE A 40 3.85 -8.20 2.61
CA ILE A 40 2.59 -8.54 1.96
C ILE A 40 1.65 -7.34 1.94
N ALA A 41 1.29 -6.81 3.11
CA ALA A 41 0.22 -5.83 3.26
C ALA A 41 0.52 -4.54 2.48
N ASN A 42 1.72 -4.00 2.61
CA ASN A 42 2.10 -2.77 1.91
C ASN A 42 2.27 -3.02 0.41
N ARG A 43 2.87 -4.15 0.01
CA ARG A 43 3.08 -4.51 -1.40
C ARG A 43 1.75 -4.70 -2.15
N VAL A 44 0.83 -5.48 -1.58
CA VAL A 44 -0.50 -5.70 -2.16
C VAL A 44 -1.36 -4.44 -2.07
N GLY A 45 -1.27 -3.73 -0.95
CA GLY A 45 -2.01 -2.48 -0.73
C GLY A 45 -1.66 -1.41 -1.76
N ILE A 46 -0.37 -1.18 -2.01
CA ILE A 46 0.05 -0.16 -2.99
C ILE A 46 -0.27 -0.57 -4.43
N ALA A 47 -0.09 -1.84 -4.79
CA ALA A 47 -0.53 -2.36 -6.10
C ALA A 47 -2.03 -2.14 -6.30
N GLY A 48 -2.84 -2.44 -5.27
CA GLY A 48 -4.28 -2.26 -5.29
C GLY A 48 -4.74 -0.81 -5.32
N MET A 49 -3.90 0.16 -4.94
CA MET A 49 -4.16 1.59 -5.08
C MET A 49 -3.71 2.13 -6.44
N LEU A 50 -2.56 1.69 -6.95
CA LEU A 50 -2.02 2.15 -8.23
C LEU A 50 -2.83 1.63 -9.43
N ALA A 51 -3.35 0.41 -9.36
CA ALA A 51 -4.19 -0.15 -10.43
C ALA A 51 -5.41 0.73 -10.77
N PRO A 52 -6.30 1.08 -9.82
CA PRO A 52 -7.42 1.98 -10.14
C PRO A 52 -6.97 3.39 -10.53
N MET A 53 -5.84 3.91 -10.00
CA MET A 53 -5.28 5.18 -10.46
C MET A 53 -4.87 5.13 -11.94
N LYS A 54 -4.39 3.99 -12.42
CA LYS A 54 -4.10 3.82 -13.84
C LYS A 54 -5.37 3.79 -14.69
N GLU A 55 -6.42 3.14 -14.19
CA GLU A 55 -7.71 3.11 -14.90
C GLU A 55 -8.39 4.48 -14.96
N VAL A 56 -8.16 5.36 -13.97
CA VAL A 56 -8.59 6.76 -14.03
C VAL A 56 -8.05 7.44 -15.28
N GLU A 57 -6.76 7.26 -15.59
CA GLU A 57 -6.13 7.84 -16.79
C GLU A 57 -6.74 7.25 -18.08
N ASN A 58 -6.98 5.93 -18.10
CA ASN A 58 -7.50 5.23 -19.27
C ASN A 58 -8.95 5.62 -19.62
N PHE A 59 -9.78 5.85 -18.60
CA PHE A 59 -11.22 6.05 -18.76
C PHE A 59 -11.70 7.47 -18.45
N GLY A 60 -10.81 8.37 -18.04
CA GLY A 60 -11.15 9.76 -17.73
C GLY A 60 -12.13 9.89 -16.56
N LEU A 61 -12.08 8.98 -15.60
CA LEU A 61 -12.99 8.97 -14.45
C LEU A 61 -12.61 10.05 -13.44
N THR A 62 -13.59 10.54 -12.71
CA THR A 62 -13.34 11.45 -11.58
C THR A 62 -13.04 10.65 -10.31
N TYR A 63 -12.31 11.24 -9.36
CA TYR A 63 -11.88 10.56 -8.13
C TYR A 63 -13.05 10.06 -7.28
N ASP A 64 -14.12 10.84 -7.19
CA ASP A 64 -15.36 10.47 -6.50
C ASP A 64 -16.06 9.25 -7.11
N VAL A 65 -16.08 9.13 -8.44
CA VAL A 65 -16.61 7.95 -9.13
C VAL A 65 -15.76 6.73 -8.81
N VAL A 66 -14.45 6.88 -8.81
CA VAL A 66 -13.53 5.77 -8.53
C VAL A 66 -13.63 5.33 -7.08
N ASP A 67 -13.75 6.26 -6.13
CA ASP A 67 -13.94 5.93 -4.71
C ASP A 67 -15.29 5.28 -4.43
N ASP A 68 -16.36 5.68 -5.13
CA ASP A 68 -17.66 5.00 -5.05
C ASP A 68 -17.57 3.55 -5.58
N LEU A 69 -16.91 3.35 -6.72
CA LEU A 69 -16.71 2.02 -7.31
C LEU A 69 -15.78 1.15 -6.46
N THR A 70 -14.70 1.70 -5.92
CA THR A 70 -13.66 0.95 -5.20
C THR A 70 -13.88 0.88 -3.69
N GLY A 71 -14.89 1.57 -3.16
CA GLY A 71 -15.25 1.57 -1.75
C GLY A 71 -16.26 0.47 -1.40
N LYS A 72 -17.42 0.86 -0.87
CA LYS A 72 -18.45 -0.07 -0.35
C LYS A 72 -18.95 -1.07 -1.39
N LYS A 73 -18.99 -0.69 -2.68
CA LYS A 73 -19.46 -1.56 -3.77
C LYS A 73 -18.59 -2.81 -3.95
N LEU A 74 -17.31 -2.75 -3.56
CA LEU A 74 -16.39 -3.90 -3.52
C LEU A 74 -16.22 -4.49 -2.11
N GLY A 75 -17.06 -4.11 -1.15
CA GLY A 75 -16.94 -4.55 0.25
C GLY A 75 -15.76 -3.92 1.00
N ARG A 76 -15.16 -2.85 0.47
CA ARG A 76 -14.07 -2.11 1.11
C ARG A 76 -14.60 -0.95 1.95
N ALA A 77 -13.72 -0.31 2.71
CA ALA A 77 -14.05 0.90 3.46
C ALA A 77 -14.62 2.00 2.55
N SER A 78 -15.46 2.88 3.11
CA SER A 78 -16.10 3.96 2.34
C SER A 78 -15.14 5.04 1.82
N SER A 79 -13.86 4.96 2.19
CA SER A 79 -12.80 5.84 1.70
C SER A 79 -12.26 5.44 0.33
N GLY A 80 -12.70 4.33 -0.27
CA GLY A 80 -12.30 3.97 -1.63
C GLY A 80 -10.78 3.93 -1.82
N THR A 81 -10.30 4.48 -2.93
CA THR A 81 -8.87 4.52 -3.30
C THR A 81 -8.24 5.85 -2.89
N PHE A 82 -8.75 6.97 -3.42
CA PHE A 82 -8.15 8.30 -3.29
C PHE A 82 -8.31 8.88 -1.90
N ARG A 83 -9.49 8.75 -1.27
CA ARG A 83 -9.66 9.20 0.11
C ARG A 83 -8.86 8.33 1.08
N THR A 84 -8.67 7.04 0.79
CA THR A 84 -7.73 6.21 1.55
C THR A 84 -6.29 6.70 1.38
N ALA A 85 -5.87 7.07 0.17
CA ALA A 85 -4.55 7.65 -0.07
C ALA A 85 -4.36 8.95 0.74
N ASP A 86 -5.37 9.82 0.80
CA ASP A 86 -5.32 11.05 1.61
C ASP A 86 -5.27 10.78 3.13
N VAL A 87 -5.91 9.70 3.61
CA VAL A 87 -5.82 9.27 5.02
C VAL A 87 -4.42 8.75 5.34
N VAL A 88 -3.84 7.94 4.45
CA VAL A 88 -2.49 7.37 4.62
C VAL A 88 -1.43 8.47 4.56
N GLY A 89 -1.60 9.43 3.65
CA GLY A 89 -0.64 10.47 3.36
C GLY A 89 0.10 10.21 2.06
N LEU A 90 0.09 11.21 1.17
CA LEU A 90 0.60 11.07 -0.20
C LEU A 90 2.12 10.93 -0.27
N ASP A 91 2.84 11.59 0.63
CA ASP A 91 4.29 11.42 0.81
C ASP A 91 4.66 10.02 1.33
N THR A 92 3.88 9.48 2.26
CA THR A 92 4.06 8.10 2.75
C THR A 92 3.82 7.10 1.62
N MET A 93 2.75 7.30 0.83
CA MET A 93 2.47 6.49 -0.34
C MET A 93 3.65 6.53 -1.34
N ALA A 94 4.14 7.73 -1.68
CA ALA A 94 5.27 7.89 -2.59
C ALA A 94 6.56 7.22 -2.06
N HIS A 95 6.82 7.28 -0.76
CA HIS A 95 7.97 6.59 -0.15
C HIS A 95 7.88 5.07 -0.29
N VAL A 96 6.69 4.49 -0.09
CA VAL A 96 6.46 3.05 -0.26
C VAL A 96 6.63 2.63 -1.71
N ILE A 97 6.11 3.41 -2.66
CA ILE A 97 6.31 3.19 -4.10
C ILE A 97 7.80 3.23 -4.45
N LYS A 98 8.51 4.26 -3.98
CA LYS A 98 9.93 4.43 -4.25
C LYS A 98 10.75 3.24 -3.73
N THR A 99 10.39 2.70 -2.56
CA THR A 99 11.05 1.50 -2.03
C THR A 99 10.90 0.30 -2.98
N LEU A 100 9.75 0.13 -3.66
CA LEU A 100 9.59 -0.90 -4.69
C LEU A 100 10.44 -0.60 -5.92
N GLN A 101 10.41 0.65 -6.41
CA GLN A 101 11.16 1.08 -7.59
C GLN A 101 12.68 0.94 -7.41
N ASP A 102 13.19 1.23 -6.21
CA ASP A 102 14.62 1.19 -5.90
C ASP A 102 15.14 -0.25 -5.69
N ASN A 103 14.27 -1.20 -5.31
CA ASN A 103 14.69 -2.56 -4.89
C ASN A 103 14.17 -3.68 -5.80
N LEU A 104 13.34 -3.38 -6.78
CA LEU A 104 12.81 -4.34 -7.75
C LEU A 104 13.15 -3.90 -9.18
N THR A 105 13.04 -4.84 -10.10
CA THR A 105 13.22 -4.66 -11.54
C THR A 105 12.25 -5.57 -12.28
N GLU A 106 12.06 -5.36 -13.58
CA GLU A 106 11.23 -6.26 -14.41
C GLU A 106 11.72 -7.71 -14.39
N ASP A 107 13.03 -7.93 -14.27
CA ASP A 107 13.63 -9.28 -14.19
C ASP A 107 13.39 -9.96 -12.84
N THR A 108 13.23 -9.18 -11.76
CA THR A 108 13.08 -9.70 -10.39
C THR A 108 11.64 -9.71 -9.92
N ASP A 109 10.76 -8.93 -10.55
CA ASP A 109 9.35 -8.90 -10.26
C ASP A 109 8.49 -8.65 -11.52
N PRO A 110 7.59 -9.57 -11.90
CA PRO A 110 6.76 -9.44 -13.09
C PRO A 110 5.69 -8.34 -12.98
N PHE A 111 5.41 -7.82 -11.78
CA PHE A 111 4.50 -6.71 -11.54
C PHE A 111 5.24 -5.36 -11.45
N TYR A 112 6.56 -5.31 -11.68
CA TYR A 112 7.36 -4.08 -11.55
C TYR A 112 6.75 -2.89 -12.32
N GLY A 113 6.29 -3.11 -13.56
CA GLY A 113 5.65 -2.08 -14.37
C GLY A 113 4.35 -1.50 -13.77
N SER A 114 3.74 -2.18 -12.80
CA SER A 114 2.54 -1.70 -12.08
C SER A 114 2.87 -0.75 -10.92
N PHE A 115 4.15 -0.59 -10.55
CA PHE A 115 4.59 0.28 -9.46
C PHE A 115 5.01 1.69 -9.94
N GLY A 116 4.54 2.13 -11.11
CA GLY A 116 4.78 3.48 -11.61
C GLY A 116 4.12 4.55 -10.74
N THR A 117 4.85 5.62 -10.44
CA THR A 117 4.32 6.75 -9.67
C THR A 117 3.41 7.60 -10.57
N PRO A 118 2.11 7.79 -10.24
CA PRO A 118 1.22 8.62 -11.04
C PRO A 118 1.68 10.08 -11.06
N GLU A 119 1.59 10.77 -12.20
CA GLU A 119 2.03 12.17 -12.31
C GLU A 119 1.28 13.10 -11.36
N VAL A 120 -0.01 12.85 -11.15
CA VAL A 120 -0.84 13.63 -10.23
C VAL A 120 -0.32 13.55 -8.79
N LEU A 121 0.19 12.39 -8.37
CA LEU A 121 0.73 12.19 -7.04
C LEU A 121 1.97 13.08 -6.83
N ASN A 122 2.87 13.12 -7.81
CA ASN A 122 4.05 13.99 -7.77
C ASN A 122 3.66 15.47 -7.66
N LYS A 123 2.70 15.93 -8.47
CA LYS A 123 2.21 17.32 -8.44
C LYS A 123 1.62 17.70 -7.08
N LEU A 124 0.80 16.84 -6.48
CA LEU A 124 0.22 17.07 -5.17
C LEU A 124 1.29 17.18 -4.07
N ILE A 125 2.32 16.34 -4.13
CA ILE A 125 3.44 16.38 -3.18
C ILE A 125 4.26 17.67 -3.33
N GLU A 126 4.56 18.10 -4.57
CA GLU A 126 5.25 19.36 -4.85
C GLU A 126 4.48 20.57 -4.29
N MET A 127 3.15 20.53 -4.36
CA MET A 127 2.25 21.54 -3.79
C MET A 127 2.08 21.43 -2.26
N LYS A 128 2.72 20.45 -1.61
CA LYS A 128 2.56 20.10 -0.18
C LYS A 128 1.11 19.73 0.18
N HIS A 129 0.36 19.22 -0.77
CA HIS A 129 -0.95 18.62 -0.58
C HIS A 129 -0.74 17.14 -0.25
N LEU A 130 -0.53 16.84 1.03
CA LEU A 130 -0.16 15.54 1.56
C LEU A 130 -1.35 14.72 2.10
N GLY A 131 -2.58 15.10 1.75
CA GLY A 131 -3.82 14.47 2.22
C GLY A 131 -4.37 15.12 3.49
N GLN A 132 -5.02 14.32 4.33
CA GLN A 132 -5.76 14.81 5.51
C GLN A 132 -4.87 15.58 6.49
N LYS A 133 -3.59 15.19 6.63
CA LYS A 133 -2.65 15.85 7.54
C LYS A 133 -2.28 17.28 7.12
N SER A 134 -2.39 17.61 5.84
CA SER A 134 -2.23 18.97 5.31
C SER A 134 -3.57 19.62 4.94
N LYS A 135 -4.70 18.92 5.18
CA LYS A 135 -6.06 19.35 4.80
C LYS A 135 -6.25 19.60 3.30
N ALA A 136 -5.41 18.98 2.46
CA ALA A 136 -5.45 19.08 1.00
C ALA A 136 -4.73 17.87 0.41
N GLY A 137 -5.35 17.19 -0.55
CA GLY A 137 -4.77 16.05 -1.26
C GLY A 137 -5.51 15.82 -2.59
N PHE A 138 -5.97 14.59 -2.83
CA PHE A 138 -6.90 14.33 -3.93
C PHE A 138 -8.26 14.99 -3.70
N TYR A 139 -8.64 15.15 -2.42
CA TYR A 139 -9.81 15.90 -1.97
C TYR A 139 -9.44 17.19 -1.20
#